data_AF-A0A251X3A4-F1
#
_entry.id   AF-A0A251X3A4-F1
#
_cell.length_a   1.000
_cell.length_b   1.000
_cell.length_c   1.000
_cell.angle_alpha   90.00
_cell.angle_beta   90.00
_cell.angle_gamma   90.00
#
_symmetry.space_group_name_H-M   'P 1'
#
loop_
_entity.id
_entity.type
_entity.pdbx_description
1 polymer ?
#
loop_
_entity_poly.entity_id
_entity_poly.type
_entity_poly.pdbx_seq_one_letter_code
_entity_poly.pdbx_strand_id
1 'polypeptide(L)'
;MFVFGSGLFQNADAHEVLPAIANMEIKDDRLVFDVEMAIEGILADIDLGEYADTNDAPQAATYDDFRALDADELATAFAADWADVQSKIDVSVDGEPRALNLVSVDVPSSDNDELARLTVFSFDAGDVSDAQTVSFSWDETLGMIVLRQNGVEEPYTGTLSNGETSGDIALTGGDALSWWQTFVSYIPTGFEHIVPLGMDHILFVLGLFFFSMKMRPLLWQVSAFTLAHTITLALAALGYVNVPGSIVEPLIAASIAFVAFENITAKGRLNSFRPIVIFAFGLLHGLGFASVLQEYGLPEDGFIAALIGFNIGVEVGQLFVIAIAYALVGFWFGHKSWYRSVIAIPASIAIGLMGVWWVIERTLL
;
A
#
# COMPACT_ATOMS: atom_id res chain seq x y z
N MET A 1 -6.18 21.66 -18.95
CA MET A 1 -4.91 21.03 -19.34
C MET A 1 -3.93 21.19 -18.18
N PHE A 2 -4.14 20.41 -17.12
CA PHE A 2 -3.15 20.17 -16.09
C PHE A 2 -2.84 18.67 -16.20
N VAL A 3 -1.77 18.35 -16.91
CA VAL A 3 -1.17 17.02 -16.87
C VAL A 3 -0.42 16.99 -15.54
N PHE A 4 -1.03 16.44 -14.49
CA PHE A 4 -0.27 16.02 -13.33
C PHE A 4 0.53 14.80 -13.77
N GLY A 5 1.84 14.99 -13.94
CA GLY A 5 2.76 13.95 -14.35
C GLY A 5 2.85 12.84 -13.29
N SER A 6 2.99 11.63 -13.81
CA SER A 6 3.31 10.33 -13.20
C SER A 6 4.65 10.29 -12.43
N GLY A 7 5.03 11.38 -11.76
CA GLY A 7 6.34 11.51 -11.11
C GLY A 7 6.50 10.81 -9.75
N LEU A 8 5.50 10.03 -9.30
CA LEU A 8 5.42 9.62 -7.89
C LEU A 8 6.06 8.26 -7.59
N PHE A 9 6.20 7.39 -8.59
CA PHE A 9 6.84 6.07 -8.44
C PHE A 9 8.30 6.01 -8.88
N GLN A 10 8.92 7.16 -9.20
CA GLN A 10 10.29 7.22 -9.74
C GLN A 10 11.39 6.64 -8.82
N ASN A 11 11.06 6.18 -7.61
CA ASN A 11 12.02 5.60 -6.66
C ASN A 11 11.60 4.21 -6.14
N ALA A 12 10.57 3.57 -6.71
CA ALA A 12 10.21 2.21 -6.34
C ALA A 12 11.21 1.20 -6.93
N ASP A 13 11.51 0.15 -6.18
CA ASP A 13 12.42 -0.90 -6.62
C ASP A 13 11.84 -1.63 -7.84
N ALA A 14 12.68 -2.05 -8.77
CA ALA A 14 12.25 -2.71 -10.00
C ALA A 14 11.40 -3.95 -9.71
N HIS A 15 11.72 -4.69 -8.65
CA HIS A 15 11.06 -5.96 -8.34
C HIS A 15 9.87 -5.82 -7.39
N GLU A 16 9.61 -4.63 -6.85
CA GLU A 16 8.44 -4.38 -6.01
C GLU A 16 7.14 -4.41 -6.84
N VAL A 17 6.16 -5.20 -6.42
CA VAL A 17 4.86 -5.28 -7.08
C VAL A 17 3.97 -4.11 -6.65
N LEU A 18 3.81 -3.16 -7.56
CA LEU A 18 2.98 -1.97 -7.36
C LEU A 18 1.55 -2.16 -7.90
N PRO A 19 0.53 -1.58 -7.25
CA PRO A 19 -0.83 -1.57 -7.79
C PRO A 19 -0.92 -0.85 -9.15
N ALA A 20 -1.70 -1.42 -10.06
CA ALA A 20 -2.02 -0.77 -11.33
C ALA A 20 -2.98 0.41 -11.10
N ILE A 21 -2.93 1.41 -11.98
CA ILE A 21 -3.89 2.53 -11.98
C ILE A 21 -4.57 2.59 -13.35
N ALA A 22 -5.89 2.36 -13.39
CA ALA A 22 -6.71 2.54 -14.58
C ALA A 22 -7.46 3.86 -14.53
N ASN A 23 -7.24 4.71 -15.52
CA ASN A 23 -8.04 5.91 -15.77
C ASN A 23 -9.04 5.63 -16.88
N MET A 24 -10.33 5.66 -16.55
CA MET A 24 -11.44 5.48 -17.47
C MET A 24 -12.01 6.84 -17.89
N GLU A 25 -12.12 7.09 -19.18
CA GLU A 25 -12.66 8.35 -19.73
C GLU A 25 -13.45 8.09 -21.01
N ILE A 26 -14.46 8.93 -21.27
CA ILE A 26 -15.16 8.95 -22.56
C ILE A 26 -14.49 10.01 -23.45
N LYS A 27 -13.85 9.56 -24.54
CA LYS A 27 -13.19 10.41 -25.54
C LYS A 27 -13.88 10.20 -26.89
N ASP A 28 -14.45 11.27 -27.45
CA ASP A 28 -15.15 11.24 -28.75
C ASP A 28 -16.22 10.10 -28.84
N ASP A 29 -17.09 10.01 -27.83
CA ASP A 29 -18.14 8.98 -27.67
C ASP A 29 -17.64 7.53 -27.51
N ARG A 30 -16.34 7.35 -27.28
CA ARG A 30 -15.72 6.04 -27.04
C ARG A 30 -15.21 5.91 -25.62
N LEU A 31 -15.35 4.73 -25.05
CA LEU A 31 -14.85 4.40 -23.73
C LEU A 31 -13.39 3.96 -23.82
N VAL A 32 -12.50 4.73 -23.20
CA VAL A 32 -11.06 4.50 -23.22
C VAL A 32 -10.54 4.30 -21.80
N PHE A 33 -9.63 3.35 -21.64
CA PHE A 33 -8.90 3.10 -20.42
C PHE A 33 -7.42 3.35 -20.66
N ASP A 34 -6.80 4.18 -19.83
CA ASP A 34 -5.36 4.39 -19.75
C ASP A 34 -4.87 3.70 -18.46
N VAL A 35 -4.15 2.58 -18.60
CA VAL A 35 -3.66 1.75 -17.49
C VAL A 35 -2.16 1.95 -17.30
N GLU A 36 -1.75 2.36 -16.10
CA GLU A 36 -0.37 2.54 -15.68
C GLU A 36 0.06 1.41 -14.75
N MET A 37 1.08 0.64 -15.13
CA MET A 37 1.69 -0.42 -14.30
C MET A 37 3.04 -0.91 -14.82
N ALA A 38 3.78 -1.69 -14.02
CA ALA A 38 4.93 -2.46 -14.49
C ALA A 38 4.45 -3.73 -15.24
N ILE A 39 4.64 -3.77 -16.56
CA ILE A 39 4.07 -4.82 -17.42
C ILE A 39 4.97 -6.05 -17.58
N GLU A 40 6.23 -5.97 -17.17
CA GLU A 40 7.21 -7.05 -17.23
C GLU A 40 6.74 -8.29 -16.44
N GLY A 41 6.05 -8.08 -15.31
CA GLY A 41 5.46 -9.14 -14.51
C GLY A 41 4.37 -9.90 -15.24
N ILE A 42 3.52 -9.19 -15.98
CA ILE A 42 2.47 -9.79 -16.82
C ILE A 42 3.11 -10.62 -17.94
N LEU A 43 4.08 -10.05 -18.64
CA LEU A 43 4.78 -10.72 -19.74
C LEU A 43 5.57 -11.95 -19.29
N ALA A 44 6.08 -11.93 -18.06
CA ALA A 44 6.74 -13.07 -17.42
C ALA A 44 5.75 -14.10 -16.86
N ASP A 45 4.44 -13.87 -16.97
CA ASP A 45 3.37 -14.72 -16.41
C ASP A 45 3.53 -14.93 -14.89
N ILE A 46 3.90 -13.86 -14.17
CA ILE A 46 3.94 -13.83 -12.70
C ILE A 46 2.55 -13.52 -12.18
N ASP A 47 2.11 -14.26 -11.16
CA ASP A 47 0.91 -13.93 -10.38
C ASP A 47 1.21 -12.74 -9.45
N LEU A 48 0.90 -11.53 -9.90
CA LEU A 48 1.11 -10.29 -9.16
C LEU A 48 0.15 -10.16 -7.96
N GLY A 49 -0.82 -11.05 -7.80
CA GLY A 49 -1.64 -11.16 -6.60
C GLY A 49 -0.98 -12.01 -5.50
N GLU A 50 -0.08 -12.92 -5.86
CA GLU A 50 0.61 -13.82 -4.92
C GLU A 50 1.90 -13.23 -4.34
N TYR A 51 2.69 -12.51 -5.15
CA TYR A 51 4.03 -12.02 -4.78
C TYR A 51 4.03 -10.51 -4.53
N ALA A 52 4.72 -10.09 -3.46
CA ALA A 52 5.01 -8.67 -3.20
C ALA A 52 6.33 -8.21 -3.87
N ASP A 53 7.25 -9.16 -4.12
CA ASP A 53 8.52 -8.96 -4.80
C ASP A 53 8.66 -10.01 -5.92
N THR A 54 8.91 -9.57 -7.15
CA THR A 54 8.99 -10.46 -8.32
C THR A 54 10.22 -11.38 -8.28
N ASN A 55 11.24 -11.09 -7.45
CA ASN A 55 12.38 -11.99 -7.22
C ASN A 55 11.98 -13.29 -6.52
N ASP A 56 10.88 -13.28 -5.77
CA ASP A 56 10.37 -14.47 -5.08
C ASP A 56 9.61 -15.42 -6.03
N ALA A 57 9.25 -14.94 -7.23
CA ALA A 57 8.53 -15.72 -8.22
C ALA A 57 9.44 -16.70 -8.98
N PRO A 58 8.97 -17.91 -9.31
CA PRO A 58 9.72 -18.85 -10.17
C PRO A 58 10.17 -18.27 -11.51
N GLN A 59 9.47 -17.25 -12.02
CA GLN A 59 9.69 -16.58 -13.29
C GLN A 59 10.61 -15.35 -13.19
N ALA A 60 11.25 -15.09 -12.04
CA ALA A 60 12.13 -13.94 -11.83
C ALA A 60 13.18 -13.75 -12.95
N ALA A 61 13.79 -14.84 -13.44
CA ALA A 61 14.75 -14.76 -14.53
C ALA A 61 14.12 -14.29 -15.86
N THR A 62 12.86 -14.68 -16.13
CA THR A 62 12.11 -14.22 -17.32
C THR A 62 11.68 -12.77 -17.16
N TYR A 63 11.31 -12.36 -15.94
CA TYR A 63 11.08 -10.96 -15.61
C TYR A 63 12.32 -10.09 -15.90
N ASP A 64 13.50 -10.53 -15.45
CA ASP A 64 14.76 -9.84 -15.71
C ASP A 64 15.08 -9.74 -17.22
N ASP A 65 14.78 -10.79 -18.00
CA ASP A 65 14.93 -10.77 -19.46
C ASP A 65 14.06 -9.68 -20.11
N PHE A 66 12.81 -9.48 -19.65
CA PHE A 66 11.94 -8.39 -20.12
C PHE A 66 12.41 -7.01 -19.64
N ARG A 67 12.95 -6.92 -18.41
CA ARG A 67 13.53 -5.68 -17.89
C ARG A 67 14.73 -5.21 -18.70
N ALA A 68 15.52 -6.15 -19.24
CA ALA A 68 16.68 -5.84 -20.07
C ALA A 68 16.32 -5.30 -21.48
N LEU A 69 15.06 -5.43 -21.91
CA LEU A 69 14.59 -4.88 -23.18
C LEU A 69 14.51 -3.36 -23.13
N ASP A 70 14.83 -2.72 -24.25
CA ASP A 70 14.55 -1.30 -24.41
C ASP A 70 13.03 -1.02 -24.48
N ALA A 71 12.67 0.26 -24.42
CA ALA A 71 11.27 0.68 -24.36
C ALA A 71 10.46 0.25 -25.59
N ASP A 72 11.04 0.31 -26.79
CA ASP A 72 10.34 -0.03 -28.03
C ASP A 72 10.19 -1.55 -28.17
N GLU A 73 11.21 -2.32 -27.75
CA GLU A 73 11.18 -3.77 -27.71
C GLU A 73 10.13 -4.29 -26.71
N LEU A 74 10.07 -3.71 -25.51
CA LEU A 74 9.06 -4.09 -24.51
C LEU A 74 7.64 -3.73 -24.97
N ALA A 75 7.44 -2.54 -25.53
CA ALA A 75 6.14 -2.13 -26.06
C ALA A 75 5.66 -3.09 -27.18
N THR A 76 6.59 -3.54 -28.03
CA THR A 76 6.30 -4.51 -29.08
C THR A 76 5.96 -5.88 -28.51
N ALA A 77 6.67 -6.35 -27.48
CA ALA A 77 6.38 -7.61 -26.81
C ALA A 77 4.98 -7.60 -26.16
N PHE A 78 4.64 -6.53 -25.44
CA PHE A 78 3.31 -6.34 -24.85
C PHE A 78 2.19 -6.28 -25.88
N ALA A 79 2.38 -5.53 -26.97
CA ALA A 79 1.38 -5.47 -28.03
C ALA A 79 1.17 -6.83 -28.72
N ALA A 80 2.21 -7.66 -28.83
CA ALA A 80 2.11 -9.01 -29.37
C ALA A 80 1.35 -9.96 -28.45
N ASP A 81 1.45 -9.76 -27.13
CA ASP A 81 0.82 -10.58 -26.10
C ASP A 81 -0.57 -10.07 -25.66
N TRP A 82 -1.06 -8.97 -26.25
CA TRP A 82 -2.33 -8.32 -25.89
C TRP A 82 -3.53 -9.27 -25.82
N ALA A 83 -3.56 -10.32 -26.64
CA ALA A 83 -4.65 -11.29 -26.61
C ALA A 83 -4.73 -12.07 -25.27
N ASP A 84 -3.58 -12.37 -24.65
CA ASP A 84 -3.54 -12.98 -23.32
C ASP A 84 -3.94 -11.97 -22.24
N VAL A 85 -3.35 -10.77 -22.29
CA VAL A 85 -3.65 -9.68 -21.35
C VAL A 85 -5.13 -9.31 -21.38
N GLN A 86 -5.72 -9.15 -22.56
CA GLN A 86 -7.16 -8.85 -22.71
C GLN A 86 -8.03 -9.96 -22.12
N SER A 87 -7.60 -11.22 -22.13
CA SER A 87 -8.41 -12.32 -21.56
C SER A 87 -8.54 -12.24 -20.04
N LYS A 88 -7.68 -11.44 -19.40
CA LYS A 88 -7.65 -11.16 -17.95
C LYS A 88 -8.34 -9.83 -17.59
N ILE A 89 -8.96 -9.14 -18.56
CA ILE A 89 -9.65 -7.85 -18.36
C ILE A 89 -11.04 -7.94 -18.98
N ASP A 90 -12.08 -7.83 -18.16
CA ASP A 90 -13.46 -7.77 -18.64
C ASP A 90 -14.02 -6.37 -18.51
N VAL A 91 -14.51 -5.81 -19.62
CA VAL A 91 -15.33 -4.60 -19.63
C VAL A 91 -16.69 -4.95 -20.20
N SER A 92 -17.74 -4.60 -19.47
CA SER A 92 -19.12 -4.68 -19.97
C SER A 92 -19.77 -3.32 -19.95
N VAL A 93 -20.59 -3.02 -20.96
CA VAL A 93 -21.36 -1.77 -21.06
C VAL A 93 -22.83 -2.15 -21.12
N ASP A 94 -23.62 -1.59 -20.21
CA ASP A 94 -25.02 -1.98 -19.97
C ASP A 94 -25.20 -3.51 -19.80
N GLY A 95 -24.22 -4.18 -19.18
CA GLY A 95 -24.19 -5.62 -18.95
C GLY A 95 -23.75 -6.49 -20.13
N GLU A 96 -23.46 -5.90 -21.28
CA GLU A 96 -22.97 -6.62 -22.47
C GLU A 96 -21.43 -6.52 -22.57
N PRO A 97 -20.70 -7.65 -22.62
CA PRO A 97 -19.23 -7.66 -22.74
C PRO A 97 -18.73 -6.95 -24.00
N ARG A 98 -17.59 -6.26 -23.87
CA ARG A 98 -16.93 -5.52 -24.96
C ARG A 98 -15.60 -6.15 -25.32
N ALA A 99 -15.31 -6.21 -26.62
CA ALA A 99 -13.97 -6.50 -27.11
C ALA A 99 -13.08 -5.28 -26.87
N LEU A 100 -11.88 -5.51 -26.33
CA LEU A 100 -10.91 -4.46 -26.01
C LEU A 100 -9.91 -4.34 -27.15
N ASN A 101 -9.70 -3.12 -27.65
CA ASN A 101 -8.74 -2.86 -28.71
C ASN A 101 -7.58 -2.05 -28.15
N LEU A 102 -6.37 -2.62 -28.16
CA LEU A 102 -5.17 -1.89 -27.77
C LEU A 102 -4.96 -0.69 -28.71
N VAL A 103 -4.79 0.48 -28.12
CA VAL A 103 -4.60 1.77 -28.83
C VAL A 103 -3.13 2.17 -28.82
N SER A 104 -2.48 2.11 -27.65
CA SER A 104 -1.08 2.50 -27.48
C SER A 104 -0.44 1.78 -26.30
N VAL A 105 0.89 1.68 -26.33
CA VAL A 105 1.74 1.21 -25.23
C VAL A 105 2.90 2.19 -25.15
N ASP A 106 2.95 2.98 -24.09
CA ASP A 106 3.97 3.99 -23.84
C ASP A 106 4.86 3.52 -22.67
N VAL A 107 6.03 3.01 -23.03
CA VAL A 107 7.03 2.52 -22.07
C VAL A 107 8.04 3.65 -21.85
N PRO A 108 8.24 4.13 -20.61
CA PRO A 108 9.23 5.17 -20.36
C PRO A 108 10.64 4.61 -20.55
N SER A 109 11.54 5.40 -21.14
CA SER A 109 12.97 5.09 -21.17
C SER A 109 13.53 5.14 -19.76
N SER A 110 14.16 4.06 -19.29
CA SER A 110 14.89 4.05 -18.02
C SER A 110 16.39 3.99 -18.26
N ASP A 111 17.13 4.87 -17.58
CA ASP A 111 18.59 4.80 -17.48
C ASP A 111 19.04 3.96 -16.27
N ASN A 112 18.10 3.53 -15.41
CA ASN A 112 18.36 2.73 -14.21
C ASN A 112 17.45 1.51 -14.15
N ASP A 113 18.03 0.33 -14.28
CA ASP A 113 17.29 -0.93 -14.27
C ASP A 113 16.86 -1.37 -12.86
N GLU A 114 17.35 -0.68 -11.81
CA GLU A 114 16.94 -0.91 -10.42
C GLU A 114 15.62 -0.24 -10.06
N LEU A 115 15.05 0.59 -10.95
CA LEU A 115 13.78 1.28 -10.70
C LEU A 115 12.63 0.65 -11.48
N ALA A 116 11.45 0.65 -10.87
CA ALA A 116 10.22 0.22 -11.53
C ALA A 116 9.92 1.08 -12.78
N ARG A 117 9.58 0.42 -13.88
CA ARG A 117 9.25 1.06 -15.16
C ARG A 117 7.75 1.01 -15.40
N LEU A 118 7.04 2.06 -15.00
CA LEU A 118 5.59 2.13 -15.17
C LEU A 118 5.21 2.46 -16.61
N THR A 119 4.70 1.46 -17.30
CA THR A 119 4.19 1.56 -18.67
C THR A 119 2.74 2.03 -18.64
N VAL A 120 2.39 2.96 -19.54
CA VAL A 120 1.01 3.36 -19.76
C VAL A 120 0.52 2.70 -21.04
N PHE A 121 -0.40 1.73 -20.93
CA PHE A 121 -1.08 1.17 -22.09
C PHE A 121 -2.54 1.62 -22.14
N SER A 122 -2.99 1.98 -23.33
CA SER A 122 -4.34 2.47 -23.58
C SER A 122 -5.13 1.46 -24.39
N PHE A 123 -6.37 1.18 -24.00
CA PHE A 123 -7.27 0.37 -24.80
C PHE A 123 -8.68 0.97 -24.88
N ASP A 124 -9.36 0.66 -25.97
CA ASP A 124 -10.69 1.13 -26.30
C ASP A 124 -11.71 -0.01 -26.14
N ALA A 125 -12.81 0.28 -25.44
CA ALA A 125 -13.92 -0.64 -25.17
C ALA A 125 -15.16 -0.35 -26.04
N GLY A 126 -15.00 0.44 -27.12
CA GLY A 126 -16.04 0.72 -28.09
C GLY A 126 -16.87 1.98 -27.84
N ASP A 127 -17.88 2.15 -28.68
CA ASP A 127 -18.82 3.28 -28.66
C ASP A 127 -19.80 3.17 -27.48
N VAL A 128 -20.00 4.29 -26.79
CA VAL A 128 -20.86 4.41 -25.60
C VAL A 128 -21.88 5.54 -25.72
N SER A 129 -22.18 6.01 -26.94
CA SER A 129 -23.06 7.16 -27.20
C SER A 129 -24.44 7.05 -26.53
N ASP A 130 -24.99 5.84 -26.49
CA ASP A 130 -26.32 5.54 -25.93
C ASP A 130 -26.26 4.77 -24.61
N ALA A 131 -25.06 4.52 -24.08
CA ALA A 131 -24.85 3.67 -22.92
C ALA A 131 -25.09 4.42 -21.60
N GLN A 132 -25.43 3.68 -20.54
CA GLN A 132 -25.68 4.25 -19.22
C GLN A 132 -24.63 3.83 -18.21
N THR A 133 -24.26 2.55 -18.21
CA THR A 133 -23.34 1.99 -17.24
C THR A 133 -22.20 1.22 -17.86
N VAL A 134 -21.11 1.12 -17.11
CA VAL A 134 -19.95 0.29 -17.39
C VAL A 134 -19.58 -0.50 -16.15
N SER A 135 -19.18 -1.76 -16.31
CA SER A 135 -18.55 -2.54 -15.27
C SER A 135 -17.18 -3.02 -15.74
N PHE A 136 -16.22 -3.06 -14.83
CA PHE A 136 -14.84 -3.45 -15.07
C PHE A 136 -14.43 -4.55 -14.09
N SER A 137 -13.81 -5.61 -14.60
CA SER A 137 -13.18 -6.66 -13.79
C SER A 137 -11.71 -6.79 -14.13
N TRP A 138 -10.93 -7.11 -13.11
CA TRP A 138 -9.48 -7.28 -13.18
C TRP A 138 -9.10 -8.64 -12.61
N ASP A 139 -8.46 -9.49 -13.40
CA ASP A 139 -8.08 -10.83 -12.96
C ASP A 139 -7.16 -10.80 -11.72
N GLU A 140 -7.28 -11.80 -10.85
CA GLU A 140 -6.50 -11.88 -9.61
C GLU A 140 -4.99 -11.94 -9.84
N THR A 141 -4.56 -12.54 -10.95
CA THR A 141 -3.15 -12.68 -11.32
C THR A 141 -2.49 -11.36 -11.71
N LEU A 142 -3.28 -10.34 -12.04
CA LEU A 142 -2.80 -9.01 -12.38
C LEU A 142 -2.59 -8.12 -11.14
N GLY A 143 -2.82 -8.66 -9.94
CA GLY A 143 -2.65 -7.94 -8.68
C GLY A 143 -3.76 -6.93 -8.41
N MET A 144 -3.44 -5.89 -7.67
CA MET A 144 -4.39 -4.82 -7.30
C MET A 144 -4.48 -3.76 -8.39
N ILE A 145 -5.67 -3.24 -8.66
CA ILE A 145 -5.87 -2.08 -9.51
C ILE A 145 -6.74 -1.01 -8.85
N VAL A 146 -6.38 0.26 -9.04
CA VAL A 146 -7.26 1.39 -8.72
C VAL A 146 -7.90 1.92 -10.00
N LEU A 147 -9.22 1.80 -10.08
CA LEU A 147 -10.02 2.29 -11.18
C LEU A 147 -10.57 3.68 -10.84
N ARG A 148 -10.27 4.66 -11.70
CA ARG A 148 -10.71 6.06 -11.57
C ARG A 148 -11.48 6.49 -12.81
N GLN A 149 -12.62 7.14 -12.62
CA GLN A 149 -13.37 7.77 -13.70
C GLN A 149 -12.93 9.23 -13.86
N ASN A 150 -12.64 9.64 -15.08
CA ASN A 150 -12.23 11.01 -15.41
C ASN A 150 -13.25 11.68 -16.35
N GLY A 151 -13.24 13.01 -16.36
CA GLY A 151 -14.06 13.81 -17.28
C GLY A 151 -15.53 14.00 -16.87
N VAL A 152 -15.92 13.57 -15.66
CA VAL A 152 -17.29 13.69 -15.14
C VAL A 152 -17.34 14.40 -13.78
N GLU A 153 -18.54 14.86 -13.38
CA GLU A 153 -18.79 15.33 -12.01
C GLU A 153 -19.00 14.13 -11.08
N GLU A 154 -18.53 14.22 -9.83
CA GLU A 154 -18.63 13.16 -8.83
C GLU A 154 -18.16 11.78 -9.37
N PRO A 155 -16.87 11.66 -9.75
CA PRO A 155 -16.36 10.47 -10.42
C PRO A 155 -16.31 9.25 -9.52
N TYR A 156 -16.51 8.07 -10.11
CA TYR A 156 -16.20 6.81 -9.45
C TYR A 156 -14.70 6.71 -9.15
N THR A 157 -14.36 6.17 -7.98
CA THR A 157 -13.03 5.70 -7.64
C THR A 157 -13.15 4.46 -6.77
N GLY A 158 -12.49 3.38 -7.16
CA GLY A 158 -12.54 2.12 -6.44
C GLY A 158 -11.25 1.33 -6.63
N THR A 159 -10.96 0.48 -5.66
CA THR A 159 -9.86 -0.49 -5.73
C THR A 159 -10.45 -1.87 -5.96
N LEU A 160 -9.89 -2.62 -6.91
CA LEU A 160 -10.25 -4.00 -7.18
C LEU A 160 -9.04 -4.88 -6.90
N SER A 161 -9.27 -5.99 -6.22
CA SER A 161 -8.26 -6.99 -5.90
C SER A 161 -8.86 -8.39 -6.02
N ASN A 162 -8.05 -9.44 -6.18
CA ASN A 162 -8.51 -10.84 -6.13
C ASN A 162 -9.70 -11.14 -7.09
N GLY A 163 -9.66 -10.65 -8.32
CA GLY A 163 -10.72 -10.93 -9.30
C GLY A 163 -12.02 -10.14 -9.10
N GLU A 164 -12.00 -9.09 -8.27
CA GLU A 164 -13.19 -8.26 -8.03
C GLU A 164 -13.69 -7.52 -9.28
N THR A 165 -15.00 -7.29 -9.34
CA THR A 165 -15.67 -6.44 -10.33
C THR A 165 -16.11 -5.14 -9.67
N SER A 166 -16.00 -4.01 -10.38
CA SER A 166 -16.42 -2.68 -9.93
C SER A 166 -17.90 -2.56 -9.58
N GLY A 167 -18.74 -3.48 -10.08
CA GLY A 167 -20.17 -3.27 -10.24
C GLY A 167 -20.46 -2.28 -11.36
N ASP A 168 -21.74 -1.89 -11.49
CA ASP A 168 -22.16 -0.88 -12.47
C ASP A 168 -21.72 0.51 -12.03
N ILE A 169 -20.95 1.18 -12.89
CA ILE A 169 -20.53 2.58 -12.80
C ILE A 169 -21.31 3.39 -13.83
N ALA A 170 -21.97 4.47 -13.42
CA ALA A 170 -22.63 5.41 -14.30
C ALA A 170 -21.61 6.16 -15.16
N LEU A 171 -21.75 6.06 -16.48
CA LEU A 171 -20.87 6.71 -17.45
C LEU A 171 -20.92 8.25 -17.38
N THR A 172 -21.99 8.81 -16.82
CA THR A 172 -22.18 10.26 -16.65
C THR A 172 -21.65 10.82 -15.32
N GLY A 173 -21.12 9.98 -14.44
CA GLY A 173 -20.70 10.34 -13.08
C GLY A 173 -21.83 10.26 -12.04
N GLY A 174 -21.55 10.69 -10.82
CA GLY A 174 -22.47 10.62 -9.67
C GLY A 174 -22.24 9.44 -8.71
N ASP A 175 -21.21 8.63 -8.95
CA ASP A 175 -20.87 7.46 -8.14
C ASP A 175 -19.72 7.72 -7.14
N ALA A 176 -19.30 8.99 -6.98
CA ALA A 176 -18.36 9.34 -5.92
C ALA A 176 -18.93 8.94 -4.55
N LEU A 177 -18.10 8.29 -3.74
CA LEU A 177 -18.44 7.99 -2.36
C LEU A 177 -18.61 9.30 -1.56
N SER A 178 -19.68 9.37 -0.77
CA SER A 178 -19.81 10.47 0.19
C SER A 178 -18.69 10.42 1.24
N TRP A 179 -18.39 11.57 1.85
CA TRP A 179 -17.40 11.66 2.93
C TRP A 179 -17.54 10.57 3.99
N TRP A 180 -18.78 10.24 4.40
CA TRP A 180 -19.03 9.19 5.40
C TRP A 180 -18.75 7.78 4.86
N GLN A 181 -19.14 7.51 3.61
CA GLN A 181 -18.84 6.23 2.97
C GLN A 181 -17.33 6.04 2.83
N THR A 182 -16.60 7.06 2.34
CA THR A 182 -15.14 7.05 2.27
C THR A 182 -14.50 6.86 3.64
N PHE A 183 -14.96 7.59 4.66
CA PHE A 183 -14.44 7.43 6.02
C PHE A 183 -14.58 5.99 6.52
N VAL A 184 -15.75 5.35 6.32
CA VAL A 184 -15.98 3.97 6.78
C VAL A 184 -15.23 2.95 5.93
N SER A 185 -15.14 3.16 4.61
CA SER A 185 -14.51 2.20 3.69
C SER A 185 -13.00 2.07 3.91
N TYR A 186 -12.33 3.09 4.45
CA TYR A 186 -10.89 3.06 4.74
C TYR A 186 -10.54 2.53 6.13
N ILE A 187 -11.51 2.30 7.03
CA ILE A 187 -11.23 1.70 8.35
C ILE A 187 -10.66 0.28 8.23
N PRO A 188 -11.22 -0.64 7.41
CA PRO A 188 -10.64 -1.97 7.21
C PRO A 188 -9.22 -1.91 6.66
N THR A 189 -8.96 -1.05 5.66
CA THR A 189 -7.62 -0.86 5.09
C THR A 189 -6.60 -0.44 6.14
N GLY A 190 -6.97 0.49 7.03
CA GLY A 190 -6.12 0.89 8.16
C GLY A 190 -5.90 -0.21 9.19
N PHE A 191 -6.88 -1.09 9.40
CA PHE A 191 -6.72 -2.25 10.28
C PHE A 191 -5.78 -3.28 9.66
N GLU A 192 -5.97 -3.61 8.38
CA GLU A 192 -5.17 -4.57 7.61
C GLU A 192 -3.70 -4.14 7.50
N HIS A 193 -3.48 -2.83 7.38
CA HIS A 193 -2.15 -2.21 7.47
C HIS A 193 -1.40 -2.60 8.74
N ILE A 194 -2.10 -2.90 9.85
CA ILE A 194 -1.46 -3.39 11.08
C ILE A 194 -1.53 -4.92 11.16
N VAL A 195 -2.69 -5.53 10.95
CA VAL A 195 -2.89 -6.97 11.06
C VAL A 195 -3.59 -7.49 9.81
N PRO A 196 -2.95 -8.33 8.97
CA PRO A 196 -1.68 -9.03 9.20
C PRO A 196 -0.42 -8.34 8.64
N LEU A 197 -0.56 -7.25 7.88
CA LEU A 197 0.52 -6.75 7.01
C LEU A 197 1.62 -6.00 7.77
N GLY A 198 1.28 -5.26 8.82
CA GLY A 198 2.18 -4.33 9.50
C GLY A 198 3.04 -4.95 10.59
N MET A 199 3.91 -5.91 10.25
CA MET A 199 4.75 -6.58 11.26
C MET A 199 5.63 -5.59 12.06
N ASP A 200 6.14 -4.54 11.41
CA ASP A 200 6.89 -3.46 12.06
C ASP A 200 6.08 -2.80 13.19
N HIS A 201 4.80 -2.49 12.91
CA HIS A 201 3.87 -1.93 13.87
C HIS A 201 3.54 -2.90 15.00
N ILE A 202 3.30 -4.18 14.67
CA ILE A 202 3.03 -5.24 15.66
C ILE A 202 4.21 -5.35 16.64
N LEU A 203 5.44 -5.49 16.15
CA LEU A 203 6.63 -5.62 17.00
C LEU A 203 6.88 -4.36 17.83
N PHE A 204 6.67 -3.18 17.25
CA PHE A 204 6.80 -1.91 17.97
C PHE A 204 5.79 -1.83 19.14
N VAL A 205 4.51 -2.10 18.89
CA VAL A 205 3.44 -2.07 19.89
C VAL A 205 3.66 -3.13 20.97
N LEU A 206 4.08 -4.35 20.59
CA LEU A 206 4.47 -5.38 21.55
C LEU A 206 5.67 -4.94 22.40
N GLY A 207 6.64 -4.25 21.81
CA GLY A 207 7.73 -3.59 22.52
C GLY A 207 7.21 -2.62 23.59
N LEU A 208 6.25 -1.76 23.26
CA LEU A 208 5.62 -0.85 24.24
C LEU A 208 4.88 -1.61 25.34
N PHE A 209 4.15 -2.67 24.98
CA PHE A 209 3.39 -3.50 25.91
C PHE A 209 4.29 -4.21 26.94
N PHE A 210 5.36 -4.89 26.48
CA PHE A 210 6.27 -5.61 27.36
C PHE A 210 7.08 -4.69 28.28
N PHE A 211 7.22 -3.41 27.94
CA PHE A 211 7.82 -2.43 28.84
C PHE A 211 7.00 -2.21 30.12
N SER A 212 5.70 -1.98 29.95
CA SER A 212 4.79 -1.59 31.02
C SER A 212 3.34 -1.87 30.64
N MET A 213 2.72 -2.82 31.33
CA MET A 213 1.29 -3.14 31.21
C MET A 213 0.36 -2.11 31.87
N LYS A 214 0.85 -0.92 32.23
CA LYS A 214 -0.03 0.16 32.68
C LYS A 214 -0.81 0.69 31.48
N MET A 215 -2.12 0.45 31.47
CA MET A 215 -3.00 0.79 30.34
C MET A 215 -2.93 2.26 29.95
N ARG A 216 -3.08 3.19 30.90
CA ARG A 216 -3.10 4.63 30.58
C ARG A 216 -1.82 5.12 29.87
N PRO A 217 -0.59 4.85 30.37
CA PRO A 217 0.63 5.18 29.64
C PRO A 217 0.80 4.46 28.29
N LEU A 218 0.34 3.21 28.19
CA LEU A 218 0.44 2.45 26.95
C LEU A 218 -0.48 3.04 25.87
N LEU A 219 -1.75 3.25 26.19
CA LEU A 219 -2.74 3.84 25.29
C LEU A 219 -2.31 5.23 24.83
N TRP A 220 -1.80 6.07 25.74
CA TRP A 220 -1.28 7.38 25.34
C TRP A 220 -0.15 7.26 24.31
N GLN A 221 0.81 6.35 24.52
CA GLN A 221 1.96 6.19 23.62
C GLN A 221 1.52 5.70 22.24
N VAL A 222 0.57 4.78 22.18
CA VAL A 222 0.00 4.29 20.92
C VAL A 222 -0.73 5.41 20.19
N SER A 223 -1.66 6.12 20.84
CA SER A 223 -2.37 7.21 20.18
C SER A 223 -1.45 8.36 19.74
N ALA A 224 -0.38 8.64 20.48
CA ALA A 224 0.61 9.64 20.08
C ALA A 224 1.46 9.19 18.90
N PHE A 225 1.78 7.89 18.83
CA PHE A 225 2.42 7.29 17.66
C PHE A 225 1.49 7.41 16.44
N THR A 226 0.22 7.05 16.57
CA THR A 226 -0.77 7.14 15.47
C THR A 226 -0.95 8.56 15.00
N LEU A 227 -1.07 9.52 15.92
CA LEU A 227 -1.16 10.94 15.56
C LEU A 227 0.06 11.41 14.78
N ALA A 228 1.27 11.04 15.22
CA ALA A 228 2.49 11.38 14.51
C ALA A 228 2.52 10.74 13.11
N HIS A 229 2.17 9.46 13.03
CA HIS A 229 2.04 8.71 11.79
C HIS A 229 1.07 9.39 10.81
N THR A 230 -0.11 9.79 11.29
CA THR A 230 -1.09 10.55 10.49
C THR A 230 -0.49 11.82 9.91
N ILE A 231 0.31 12.56 10.69
CA ILE A 231 0.91 13.83 10.26
C ILE A 231 1.88 13.59 9.10
N THR A 232 2.81 12.64 9.22
CA THR A 232 3.78 12.39 8.14
C THR A 232 3.15 11.75 6.93
N LEU A 233 2.20 10.83 7.12
CA LEU A 233 1.43 10.26 6.02
C LEU A 233 0.68 11.34 5.23
N ALA A 234 0.03 12.29 5.91
CA ALA A 234 -0.64 13.40 5.26
C ALA A 234 0.34 14.30 4.49
N LEU A 235 1.48 14.64 5.11
CA LEU A 235 2.50 15.48 4.47
C LEU A 235 3.08 14.81 3.22
N ALA A 236 3.31 13.49 3.28
CA ALA A 236 3.89 12.76 2.18
C ALA A 236 2.89 12.51 1.05
N ALA A 237 1.63 12.17 1.38
CA ALA A 237 0.56 12.04 0.38
C ALA A 237 0.23 13.37 -0.33
N LEU A 238 0.40 14.51 0.35
CA LEU A 238 0.27 15.85 -0.26
C LEU A 238 1.54 16.29 -1.02
N GLY A 239 2.57 15.43 -1.10
CA GLY A 239 3.83 15.72 -1.81
C GLY A 239 4.75 16.71 -1.10
N TYR A 240 4.48 17.08 0.16
CA TYR A 240 5.36 17.99 0.92
C TYR A 240 6.63 17.32 1.45
N VAL A 241 6.60 16.00 1.61
CA VAL A 241 7.74 15.21 2.09
C VAL A 241 7.89 13.97 1.20
N ASN A 242 9.08 13.78 0.64
CA ASN A 242 9.44 12.56 -0.08
C ASN A 242 10.81 12.11 0.43
N VAL A 243 10.88 10.93 1.05
CA VAL A 243 12.11 10.35 1.57
C VAL A 243 12.21 8.92 1.04
N PRO A 244 13.33 8.51 0.42
CA PRO A 244 13.48 7.17 -0.13
C PRO A 244 13.25 6.06 0.91
N GLY A 245 12.58 4.98 0.51
CA GLY A 245 12.34 3.77 1.33
C GLY A 245 13.63 3.17 1.88
N SER A 246 14.69 3.15 1.07
CA SER A 246 16.05 2.74 1.45
C SER A 246 16.67 3.50 2.64
N ILE A 247 16.11 4.67 3.00
CA ILE A 247 16.47 5.40 4.22
C ILE A 247 15.43 5.17 5.32
N VAL A 248 14.15 5.22 4.96
CA VAL A 248 13.04 5.17 5.93
C VAL A 248 12.92 3.79 6.58
N GLU A 249 12.97 2.71 5.81
CA GLU A 249 12.71 1.36 6.31
C GLU A 249 13.79 0.85 7.28
N PRO A 250 15.10 1.09 7.06
CA PRO A 250 16.12 0.81 8.08
C PRO A 250 15.91 1.61 9.36
N LEU A 251 15.46 2.86 9.27
CA LEU A 251 15.19 3.68 10.45
C LEU A 251 13.96 3.19 11.22
N ILE A 252 12.94 2.68 10.53
CA ILE A 252 11.80 1.99 11.12
C ILE A 252 12.29 0.75 11.88
N ALA A 253 13.08 -0.12 11.25
CA ALA A 253 13.66 -1.30 11.92
C ALA A 253 14.55 -0.92 13.13
N ALA A 254 15.36 0.13 12.99
CA ALA A 254 16.19 0.64 14.08
C ALA A 254 15.37 1.17 15.27
N SER A 255 14.18 1.75 15.01
CA SER A 255 13.28 2.18 16.07
C SER A 255 12.75 1.01 16.92
N ILE A 256 12.48 -0.14 16.30
CA ILE A 256 12.06 -1.37 16.97
C ILE A 256 13.19 -1.90 17.87
N ALA A 257 14.41 -1.97 17.31
CA ALA A 257 15.59 -2.36 18.06
C ALA A 257 15.85 -1.41 19.25
N PHE A 258 15.65 -0.10 19.07
CA PHE A 258 15.79 0.89 20.12
C PHE A 258 14.79 0.66 21.26
N VAL A 259 13.50 0.47 20.96
CA VAL A 259 12.47 0.23 22.00
C VAL A 259 12.78 -1.05 22.78
N ALA A 260 13.18 -2.12 22.09
CA ALA A 260 13.61 -3.36 22.71
C ALA A 260 14.82 -3.16 23.66
N PHE A 261 15.83 -2.42 23.20
CA PHE A 261 17.02 -2.10 24.01
C PHE A 261 16.67 -1.26 25.24
N GLU A 262 15.81 -0.24 25.09
CA GLU A 262 15.33 0.57 26.20
C GLU A 262 14.60 -0.30 27.23
N ASN A 263 13.79 -1.26 26.77
CA ASN A 263 13.06 -2.15 27.67
C ASN A 263 13.95 -3.00 28.57
N ILE A 264 15.06 -3.48 28.01
CA ILE A 264 16.06 -4.29 28.70
C ILE A 264 16.81 -3.42 29.73
N THR A 265 17.25 -2.23 29.32
CA THR A 265 18.18 -1.39 30.09
C THR A 265 17.52 -0.47 31.12
N ALA A 266 16.30 0.01 30.90
CA ALA A 266 15.66 1.04 31.72
C ALA A 266 15.19 0.57 33.12
N LYS A 267 15.49 -0.68 33.53
CA LYS A 267 15.18 -1.26 34.87
C LYS A 267 13.74 -0.99 35.36
N GLY A 268 12.78 -0.88 34.44
CA GLY A 268 11.35 -0.66 34.75
C GLY A 268 10.96 0.78 35.11
N ARG A 269 11.78 1.79 34.77
CA ARG A 269 11.44 3.21 34.95
C ARG A 269 11.18 3.88 33.60
N LEU A 270 10.01 4.49 33.46
CA LEU A 270 9.68 5.32 32.29
C LEU A 270 10.58 6.57 32.29
N ASN A 271 11.36 6.75 31.23
CA ASN A 271 12.07 7.99 30.97
C ASN A 271 11.04 9.07 30.59
N SER A 272 11.16 10.29 31.13
CA SER A 272 10.27 11.41 30.81
C SER A 272 10.36 11.84 29.34
N PHE A 273 11.46 11.52 28.65
CA PHE A 273 11.62 11.79 27.21
C PHE A 273 10.99 10.73 26.30
N ARG A 274 10.59 9.58 26.84
CA ARG A 274 10.06 8.45 26.05
C ARG A 274 8.86 8.85 25.17
N PRO A 275 7.86 9.62 25.63
CA PRO A 275 6.76 10.06 24.77
C PRO A 275 7.20 10.82 23.52
N ILE A 276 8.25 11.65 23.63
CA ILE A 276 8.81 12.40 22.49
C ILE A 276 9.47 11.44 21.50
N VAL A 277 10.19 10.44 22.01
CA VAL A 277 10.84 9.41 21.17
C VAL A 277 9.79 8.57 20.43
N ILE A 278 8.73 8.14 21.11
CA ILE A 278 7.64 7.38 20.47
C ILE A 278 6.91 8.22 19.42
N PHE A 279 6.67 9.51 19.70
CA PHE A 279 6.11 10.43 18.70
C PHE A 279 7.04 10.55 17.48
N ALA A 280 8.35 10.71 17.68
CA ALA A 280 9.32 10.77 16.59
C ALA A 280 9.36 9.47 15.77
N PHE A 281 9.24 8.30 16.41
CA PHE A 281 9.11 7.03 15.71
C PHE A 281 7.80 6.93 14.92
N GLY A 282 6.69 7.44 15.47
CA GLY A 282 5.44 7.54 14.71
C GLY A 282 5.57 8.38 13.44
N LEU A 283 6.29 9.52 13.51
CA LEU A 283 6.61 10.32 12.32
C LEU A 283 7.37 9.48 11.28
N LEU A 284 8.41 8.75 11.70
CA LEU A 284 9.21 7.90 10.80
C LEU A 284 8.38 6.80 10.14
N HIS A 285 7.54 6.10 10.93
CA HIS A 285 6.71 5.01 10.40
C HIS A 285 5.70 5.53 9.36
N GLY A 286 5.12 6.71 9.57
CA GLY A 286 4.19 7.32 8.61
C GLY A 286 4.82 7.70 7.26
N LEU A 287 6.15 7.79 7.17
CA LEU A 287 6.85 7.97 5.89
C LEU A 287 6.97 6.66 5.11
N GLY A 288 7.03 5.51 5.79
CA GLY A 288 7.21 4.20 5.14
C GLY A 288 5.96 3.71 4.41
N PHE A 289 4.79 4.31 4.69
CA PHE A 289 3.52 3.97 4.04
C PHE A 289 3.05 5.03 3.03
N ALA A 290 3.86 6.08 2.81
CA ALA A 290 3.48 7.19 1.96
C ALA A 290 3.37 6.83 0.47
N SER A 291 4.21 5.90 0.00
CA SER A 291 4.12 5.30 -1.35
C SER A 291 2.77 4.59 -1.52
N VAL A 292 2.41 3.74 -0.56
CA VAL A 292 1.20 2.92 -0.60
C VAL A 292 -0.09 3.75 -0.58
N LEU A 293 -0.14 4.88 0.13
CA LEU A 293 -1.35 5.71 0.14
C LEU A 293 -1.59 6.46 -1.19
N GLN A 294 -0.52 6.70 -1.96
CA GLN A 294 -0.63 7.23 -3.32
C GLN A 294 -1.09 6.14 -4.30
N GLU A 295 -0.68 4.89 -4.07
CA GLU A 295 -1.11 3.70 -4.82
C GLU A 295 -2.62 3.45 -4.68
N TYR A 296 -3.21 3.62 -3.49
CA TYR A 296 -4.66 3.47 -3.28
C TYR A 296 -5.53 4.52 -3.97
N GLY A 297 -4.91 5.52 -4.62
CA GLY A 297 -5.58 6.44 -5.53
C GLY A 297 -6.78 7.16 -4.94
N LEU A 298 -6.54 7.86 -3.84
CA LEU A 298 -7.56 8.65 -3.17
C LEU A 298 -8.18 9.68 -4.12
N PRO A 299 -9.51 9.72 -4.26
CA PRO A 299 -10.15 10.85 -4.93
C PRO A 299 -9.80 12.13 -4.15
N GLU A 300 -9.39 13.18 -4.86
CA GLU A 300 -8.91 14.44 -4.25
C GLU A 300 -9.93 15.00 -3.24
N ASP A 301 -11.23 14.84 -3.52
CA ASP A 301 -12.34 15.29 -2.69
C ASP A 301 -12.58 14.41 -1.43
N GLY A 302 -12.12 13.16 -1.45
CA GLY A 302 -12.27 12.17 -0.38
C GLY A 302 -11.05 12.01 0.53
N PHE A 303 -9.92 12.62 0.19
CA PHE A 303 -8.62 12.41 0.84
C PHE A 303 -8.67 12.52 2.37
N ILE A 304 -9.26 13.60 2.89
CA ILE A 304 -9.33 13.83 4.35
C ILE A 304 -10.19 12.75 5.03
N ALA A 305 -11.31 12.36 4.43
CA ALA A 305 -12.18 11.34 4.98
C ALA A 305 -11.46 9.99 5.07
N ALA A 306 -10.80 9.60 3.99
CA ALA A 306 -10.04 8.37 3.89
C ALA A 306 -8.86 8.35 4.87
N LEU A 307 -8.10 9.45 4.96
CA LEU A 307 -6.97 9.57 5.88
C LEU A 307 -7.42 9.39 7.34
N ILE A 308 -8.53 10.00 7.73
CA ILE A 308 -9.07 9.83 9.09
C ILE A 308 -9.57 8.39 9.29
N GLY A 309 -10.31 7.84 8.33
CA GLY A 309 -10.83 6.46 8.37
C GLY A 309 -9.70 5.43 8.52
N PHE A 310 -8.68 5.53 7.68
CA PHE A 310 -7.47 4.74 7.72
C PHE A 310 -6.78 4.81 9.09
N ASN A 311 -6.55 6.00 9.63
CA ASN A 311 -5.86 6.12 10.93
C ASN A 311 -6.73 5.64 12.11
N ILE A 312 -8.06 5.71 12.01
CA ILE A 312 -8.95 5.03 12.96
C ILE A 312 -8.77 3.51 12.87
N GLY A 313 -8.69 2.95 11.66
CA GLY A 313 -8.35 1.55 11.42
C GLY A 313 -7.02 1.14 12.07
N VAL A 314 -5.98 1.95 11.87
CA VAL A 314 -4.64 1.75 12.46
C VAL A 314 -4.72 1.69 13.99
N GLU A 315 -5.35 2.68 14.63
CA GLU A 315 -5.50 2.71 16.08
C GLU A 315 -6.25 1.46 16.56
N VAL A 316 -7.33 1.05 15.88
CA VAL A 316 -8.09 -0.17 16.21
C VAL A 316 -7.21 -1.42 16.07
N GLY A 317 -6.38 -1.53 15.02
CA GLY A 317 -5.44 -2.63 14.82
C GLY A 317 -4.40 -2.72 15.94
N GLN A 318 -3.81 -1.59 16.34
CA GLN A 318 -2.85 -1.56 17.45
C GLN A 318 -3.49 -1.92 18.79
N LEU A 319 -4.71 -1.43 19.05
CA LEU A 319 -5.48 -1.80 20.24
C LEU A 319 -5.85 -3.29 20.24
N PHE A 320 -6.14 -3.87 19.07
CA PHE A 320 -6.38 -5.29 18.92
C PHE A 320 -5.15 -6.12 19.27
N VAL A 321 -3.96 -5.75 18.79
CA VAL A 321 -2.67 -6.39 19.16
C VAL A 321 -2.45 -6.30 20.67
N ILE A 322 -2.68 -5.14 21.29
CA ILE A 322 -2.57 -4.97 22.75
C ILE A 322 -3.57 -5.87 23.48
N ALA A 323 -4.81 -5.94 23.01
CA ALA A 323 -5.86 -6.75 23.64
C ALA A 323 -5.49 -8.23 23.61
N ILE A 324 -4.98 -8.74 22.49
CA ILE A 324 -4.48 -10.12 22.38
C ILE A 324 -3.29 -10.35 23.31
N ALA A 325 -2.28 -9.47 23.28
CA ALA A 325 -1.11 -9.59 24.15
C ALA A 325 -1.50 -9.58 25.64
N TYR A 326 -2.47 -8.74 26.01
CA TYR A 326 -3.01 -8.70 27.36
C TYR A 326 -3.78 -9.98 27.71
N ALA A 327 -4.65 -10.48 26.83
CA ALA A 327 -5.41 -11.71 27.08
C ALA A 327 -4.50 -12.95 27.22
N LEU A 328 -3.47 -13.07 26.39
CA LEU A 328 -2.56 -14.21 26.38
C LEU A 328 -1.53 -14.15 27.52
N VAL A 329 -1.05 -12.95 27.85
CA VAL A 329 0.09 -12.78 28.76
C VAL A 329 -0.24 -11.89 29.94
N GLY A 330 -0.75 -10.69 29.68
CA GLY A 330 -0.97 -9.66 30.71
C GLY A 330 -1.91 -10.11 31.84
N PHE A 331 -3.03 -10.74 31.48
CA PHE A 331 -4.05 -11.20 32.42
C PHE A 331 -3.54 -12.29 33.38
N TRP A 332 -2.79 -13.26 32.86
CA TRP A 332 -2.32 -14.42 33.63
C TRP A 332 -1.06 -14.15 34.43
N PHE A 333 -0.14 -13.37 33.85
CA PHE A 333 1.23 -13.25 34.37
C PHE A 333 1.62 -11.83 34.76
N GLY A 334 0.85 -10.80 34.37
CA GLY A 334 1.29 -9.42 34.48
C GLY A 334 1.53 -8.90 35.89
N HIS A 335 0.88 -9.50 36.89
CA HIS A 335 1.07 -9.16 38.31
C HIS A 335 2.14 -10.01 39.02
N LYS A 336 2.75 -10.97 38.33
CA LYS A 336 3.77 -11.86 38.91
C LYS A 336 5.11 -11.13 38.99
N SER A 337 5.81 -11.26 40.12
CA SER A 337 7.12 -10.63 40.34
C SER A 337 8.19 -11.07 39.32
N TRP A 338 8.05 -12.27 38.78
CA TRP A 338 8.94 -12.85 37.76
C TRP A 338 8.58 -12.47 36.32
N TYR A 339 7.44 -11.80 36.08
CA TYR A 339 6.97 -11.42 34.74
C TYR A 339 8.07 -10.74 33.92
N ARG A 340 8.76 -9.78 34.54
CA ARG A 340 9.80 -9.01 33.86
C ARG A 340 10.97 -9.90 33.41
N SER A 341 11.48 -10.75 34.30
CA SER A 341 12.67 -11.56 34.04
C SER A 341 12.41 -12.74 33.10
N VAL A 342 11.21 -13.31 33.13
CA VAL A 342 10.89 -14.54 32.38
C VAL A 342 10.14 -14.26 31.07
N ILE A 343 9.36 -13.18 31.00
CA ILE A 343 8.53 -12.87 29.82
C ILE A 343 9.00 -11.59 29.14
N ALA A 344 8.93 -10.45 29.84
CA ALA A 344 9.13 -9.16 29.18
C ALA A 344 10.54 -8.97 28.61
N ILE A 345 11.58 -9.36 29.35
CA ILE A 345 12.96 -9.25 28.90
C ILE A 345 13.24 -10.22 27.74
N PRO A 346 12.95 -11.54 27.83
CA PRO A 346 13.12 -12.43 26.69
C PRO A 346 12.35 -12.01 25.44
N ALA A 347 11.09 -11.56 25.59
CA ALA A 347 10.31 -11.03 24.47
C ALA A 347 10.96 -9.78 23.87
N SER A 348 11.44 -8.85 24.70
CA SER A 348 12.17 -7.67 24.22
C SER A 348 13.48 -8.03 23.52
N ILE A 349 14.20 -9.07 23.99
CA ILE A 349 15.40 -9.57 23.30
C ILE A 349 15.04 -10.11 21.91
N ALA A 350 13.99 -10.92 21.79
CA ALA A 350 13.54 -11.45 20.51
C ALA A 350 13.14 -10.33 19.53
N ILE A 351 12.35 -9.36 20.00
CA ILE A 351 11.97 -8.17 19.22
C ILE A 351 13.21 -7.38 18.79
N GLY A 352 14.17 -7.18 19.70
CA GLY A 352 15.39 -6.43 19.42
C GLY A 352 16.30 -7.14 18.41
N LEU A 353 16.43 -8.47 18.50
CA LEU A 353 17.18 -9.26 17.53
C LEU A 353 16.53 -9.20 16.15
N MET A 354 15.20 -9.27 16.07
CA MET A 354 14.48 -9.09 14.80
C MET A 354 14.70 -7.68 14.23
N GLY A 355 14.55 -6.64 15.04
CA GLY A 355 14.80 -5.27 14.60
C GLY A 355 16.23 -5.06 14.10
N VAL A 356 17.25 -5.64 14.76
CA VAL A 356 18.64 -5.58 14.29
C VAL A 356 18.84 -6.37 13.00
N TRP A 357 18.22 -7.54 12.87
CA TRP A 357 18.24 -8.33 11.64
C TRP A 357 17.68 -7.52 10.47
N TRP A 358 16.50 -6.92 10.63
CA TRP A 358 15.87 -6.10 9.60
C TRP A 358 16.64 -4.83 9.26
N VAL A 359 17.36 -4.23 10.21
CA VAL A 359 18.29 -3.14 9.87
C VAL A 359 19.37 -3.65 8.93
N ILE A 360 19.95 -4.83 9.19
CA ILE A 360 21.00 -5.40 8.33
C ILE A 360 20.43 -5.76 6.97
N GLU A 361 19.28 -6.43 6.94
CA GLU A 361 18.58 -6.82 5.72
C GLU A 361 18.31 -5.59 4.85
N ARG A 362 17.56 -4.61 5.35
CA ARG A 362 17.15 -3.42 4.59
C ARG A 362 18.29 -2.43 4.27
N THR A 363 19.54 -2.71 4.66
CA THR A 363 20.71 -1.84 4.36
C THR A 363 21.83 -2.51 3.60
N LEU A 364 21.99 -3.83 3.70
CA LEU A 364 23.15 -4.55 3.20
C LEU A 364 22.80 -5.76 2.33
N LEU A 365 21.55 -6.25 2.40
CA LEU A 365 21.04 -7.35 1.61
C LEU A 365 20.05 -6.80 0.60
#